data_AF-A0A2Z5A7R8-F1
#
_entry.id   AF-A0A2Z5A7R8-F1
#
_cell.length_a   1.000
_cell.length_b   1.000
_cell.length_c   1.000
_cell.angle_alpha   90.00
_cell.angle_beta   90.00
_cell.angle_gamma   90.00
#
_symmetry.space_group_name_H-M   'P 1'
#
loop_
_entity.id
_entity.type
_entity.pdbx_description
1 polymer ?
#
loop_
_entity_poly.entity_id
_entity_poly.type
_entity_poly.pdbx_seq_one_letter_code
_entity_poly.pdbx_strand_id
1 'polypeptide(L)'
;MAARRPLFNRTALAESLVRELAGETFHDHSSGLFLAAPRRTGKSTFLKNDLIPACEARGWLAVYVDLWADKQTDPADLIAGAIGEALAEYESGLSKVAKKAGIEKLNLLRTLSWDFTRPQLPTGTTLAKALDVLRTVSGRMIVLIVDEAQHSLNSEAGVAAMFALKAARDQLNSGVEEDGVRMVFTGSSRDKLANLVLKNGQPFYGARVSEFPRLGRDYVEFVTELWNGSLAAHNQFAVEDVAYAFELVGRRPEMLTALLSDTRVILGEAGNLGELLREGALNHQQGVWSDYESACNDLSPLQRAVLEVIAERALRKQSFAPFSSETFEAINRKLEQSQETPNATKPNVQKALEVLRERELIWKANRGEYALEDSAMGDWLKSGR
;
A
#
# COMPACT_ATOMS: atom_id res chain seq x y z
N MET A 1 30.96 9.35 11.87
CA MET A 1 29.91 9.13 10.85
C MET A 1 28.87 8.20 11.45
N ALA A 2 27.58 8.55 11.41
CA ALA A 2 26.54 7.65 11.88
C ALA A 2 26.52 6.39 10.99
N ALA A 3 26.48 5.20 11.58
CA ALA A 3 26.37 3.95 10.84
C ALA A 3 25.08 3.99 10.00
N ARG A 4 25.21 4.15 8.69
CA ARG A 4 24.06 4.07 7.77
C ARG A 4 23.76 2.60 7.53
N ARG A 5 22.52 2.19 7.80
CA ARG A 5 22.04 0.87 7.39
C ARG A 5 22.12 0.80 5.86
N PRO A 6 22.70 -0.25 5.28
CA PRO A 6 22.72 -0.45 3.84
C PRO A 6 21.29 -0.53 3.32
N LEU A 7 21.00 0.21 2.25
CA LEU A 7 19.67 0.35 1.68
C LEU A 7 19.72 -0.01 0.19
N PHE A 8 18.83 -0.89 -0.24
CA PHE A 8 18.64 -1.20 -1.65
C PHE A 8 17.79 -0.10 -2.31
N ASN A 9 18.39 0.67 -3.21
CA ASN A 9 17.70 1.75 -3.93
C ASN A 9 17.23 1.25 -5.30
N ARG A 10 16.05 1.72 -5.71
CA ARG A 10 15.41 1.40 -7.00
C ARG A 10 15.33 2.67 -7.85
N THR A 11 16.45 3.37 -7.99
CA THR A 11 16.54 4.68 -8.67
C THR A 11 15.94 4.65 -10.07
N ALA A 12 16.24 3.63 -10.89
CA ALA A 12 15.67 3.50 -12.23
C ALA A 12 14.14 3.41 -12.25
N LEU A 13 13.54 2.75 -11.26
CA LEU A 13 12.08 2.68 -11.12
C LEU A 13 11.52 4.05 -10.73
N ALA A 14 12.14 4.74 -9.76
CA ALA A 14 11.70 6.07 -9.34
C ALA A 14 11.78 7.09 -10.48
N GLU A 15 12.87 7.10 -11.24
CA GLU A 15 13.02 7.95 -12.43
C GLU A 15 11.96 7.65 -13.49
N SER A 16 11.65 6.36 -13.74
CA SER A 16 10.57 5.98 -14.65
C SER A 16 9.22 6.55 -14.21
N LEU A 17 8.85 6.35 -12.94
CA LEU A 17 7.59 6.85 -12.40
C LEU A 17 7.52 8.38 -12.42
N VAL A 18 8.63 9.08 -12.18
CA VAL A 18 8.69 10.55 -12.26
C VAL A 18 8.45 11.02 -13.70
N ARG A 19 9.00 10.34 -14.72
CA ARG A 19 8.72 10.65 -16.14
C ARG A 19 7.25 10.37 -16.52
N GLU A 20 6.69 9.28 -16.01
CA GLU A 20 5.26 8.97 -16.16
C GLU A 20 4.39 10.07 -15.54
N LEU A 21 4.70 10.51 -14.32
CA LEU A 21 4.02 11.64 -13.68
C LEU A 21 4.22 12.95 -14.45
N ALA A 22 5.34 13.15 -15.13
CA ALA A 22 5.59 14.32 -15.96
C ALA A 22 4.77 14.32 -17.26
N GLY A 23 4.13 13.20 -17.63
CA GLY A 23 3.46 13.04 -18.92
C GLY A 23 4.43 12.84 -20.09
N GLU A 24 5.68 12.46 -19.82
CA GLU A 24 6.71 12.22 -20.84
C GLU A 24 6.59 10.83 -21.50
N THR A 25 5.57 10.06 -21.13
CA THR A 25 5.33 8.70 -21.61
C THR A 25 3.92 8.56 -22.14
N PHE A 26 3.66 7.50 -22.93
CA PHE A 26 2.31 7.19 -23.42
C PHE A 26 1.33 6.77 -22.31
N HIS A 27 1.83 6.51 -21.09
CA HIS A 27 0.99 6.21 -19.95
C HIS A 27 0.42 7.51 -19.37
N ASP A 28 -0.85 7.77 -19.64
CA ASP A 28 -1.54 8.92 -19.08
C ASP A 28 -1.91 8.68 -17.60
N HIS A 29 -1.11 9.26 -16.71
CA HIS A 29 -1.36 9.33 -15.27
C HIS A 29 -1.89 10.70 -14.83
N SER A 30 -2.47 11.50 -15.74
CA SER A 30 -3.14 12.77 -15.42
C SER A 30 -4.17 12.62 -14.30
N SER A 31 -4.81 11.45 -14.22
CA SER A 31 -5.78 11.16 -13.17
C SER A 31 -5.19 10.74 -11.82
N GLY A 32 -3.90 10.49 -11.76
CA GLY A 32 -3.16 9.96 -10.61
C GLY A 32 -2.51 8.61 -10.92
N LEU A 33 -1.37 8.34 -10.27
CA LEU A 33 -0.67 7.06 -10.30
C LEU A 33 -1.17 6.19 -9.14
N PHE A 34 -1.71 4.99 -9.43
CA PHE A 34 -2.20 4.06 -8.41
C PHE A 34 -1.32 2.81 -8.37
N LEU A 35 -0.63 2.56 -7.26
CA LEU A 35 0.30 1.44 -7.08
C LEU A 35 -0.20 0.47 -6.01
N ALA A 36 -0.47 -0.78 -6.40
CA ALA A 36 -0.85 -1.84 -5.48
C ALA A 36 0.30 -2.83 -5.26
N ALA A 37 0.62 -3.13 -4.00
CA ALA A 37 1.63 -4.11 -3.62
C ALA A 37 1.20 -4.80 -2.32
N PRO A 38 1.39 -6.11 -2.12
CA PRO A 38 1.17 -6.71 -0.80
C PRO A 38 1.97 -6.02 0.31
N ARG A 39 1.51 -6.14 1.56
CA ARG A 39 2.24 -5.62 2.73
C ARG A 39 3.65 -6.20 2.79
N ARG A 40 4.59 -5.44 3.38
CA ARG A 40 5.99 -5.85 3.61
C ARG A 40 6.75 -6.22 2.33
N THR A 41 6.48 -5.53 1.22
CA THR A 41 7.20 -5.70 -0.07
C THR A 41 8.20 -4.59 -0.36
N GLY A 42 8.44 -3.68 0.60
CA GLY A 42 9.37 -2.55 0.44
C GLY A 42 8.77 -1.31 -0.22
N LYS A 43 7.46 -1.26 -0.45
CA LYS A 43 6.75 -0.13 -1.07
C LYS A 43 6.99 1.21 -0.35
N SER A 44 6.70 1.30 0.95
CA SER A 44 6.88 2.56 1.70
C SER A 44 8.35 2.97 1.80
N THR A 45 9.28 2.00 1.84
CA THR A 45 10.72 2.25 1.74
C THR A 45 11.07 2.91 0.40
N PHE A 46 10.55 2.39 -0.70
CA PHE A 46 10.74 2.96 -2.03
C PHE A 46 10.14 4.37 -2.15
N LEU A 47 8.92 4.59 -1.65
CA LEU A 47 8.29 5.92 -1.70
C LEU A 47 9.18 6.96 -1.01
N LYS A 48 9.68 6.63 0.19
CA LYS A 48 10.45 7.57 1.02
C LYS A 48 11.90 7.78 0.54
N ASN A 49 12.57 6.71 0.09
CA ASN A 49 14.00 6.75 -0.18
C ASN A 49 14.36 6.80 -1.67
N ASP A 50 13.41 6.55 -2.57
CA ASP A 50 13.64 6.60 -4.00
C ASP A 50 12.72 7.62 -4.69
N LEU A 51 11.40 7.48 -4.53
CA LEU A 51 10.44 8.31 -5.26
C LEU A 51 10.47 9.78 -4.81
N ILE A 52 10.42 10.04 -3.50
CA ILE A 52 10.51 11.41 -2.96
C ILE A 52 11.81 12.09 -3.41
N PRO A 53 13.02 11.49 -3.22
CA PRO A 53 14.25 12.07 -3.73
C PRO A 53 14.27 12.30 -5.24
N ALA A 54 13.67 11.41 -6.04
CA ALA A 54 13.58 11.59 -7.49
C ALA A 54 12.68 12.77 -7.89
N CYS A 55 11.54 12.96 -7.19
CA CYS A 55 10.70 14.15 -7.35
C CYS A 55 11.47 15.43 -6.98
N GLU A 56 12.20 15.41 -5.86
CA GLU A 56 12.98 16.55 -5.39
C GLU A 56 14.13 16.90 -6.34
N ALA A 57 14.83 15.90 -6.88
CA ALA A 57 15.88 16.07 -7.87
C ALA A 57 15.38 16.73 -9.17
N ARG A 58 14.10 16.53 -9.50
CA ARG A 58 13.43 17.20 -10.62
C ARG A 58 12.95 18.63 -10.28
N GLY A 59 13.10 19.06 -9.03
CA GLY A 59 12.61 20.36 -8.57
C GLY A 59 11.13 20.37 -8.16
N TRP A 60 10.50 19.20 -8.00
CA TRP A 60 9.12 19.09 -7.50
C TRP A 60 9.08 18.98 -5.98
N LEU A 61 7.98 19.40 -5.36
CA LEU A 61 7.74 19.27 -3.92
C LEU A 61 6.91 18.00 -3.66
N ALA A 62 7.51 16.99 -3.03
CA ALA A 62 6.77 15.80 -2.61
C ALA A 62 6.16 16.02 -1.21
N VAL A 63 4.87 15.71 -1.07
CA VAL A 63 4.15 15.71 0.21
C VAL A 63 3.70 14.29 0.47
N TYR A 64 4.20 13.65 1.53
CA TYR A 64 3.90 12.26 1.86
C TYR A 64 2.96 12.17 3.07
N VAL A 65 1.93 11.34 2.94
CA VAL A 65 1.03 10.97 4.04
C VAL A 65 0.80 9.47 4.05
N ASP A 66 0.83 8.85 5.22
CA ASP A 66 0.46 7.45 5.43
C ASP A 66 -0.86 7.39 6.20
N LEU A 67 -1.93 6.95 5.53
CA LEU A 67 -3.27 6.88 6.12
C LEU A 67 -3.43 5.76 7.15
N TRP A 68 -2.40 4.92 7.32
CA TRP A 68 -2.36 3.85 8.33
C TRP A 68 -1.47 4.19 9.52
N ALA A 69 -0.76 5.32 9.49
CA ALA A 69 0.18 5.70 10.54
C ALA A 69 -0.49 5.87 11.92
N ASP A 70 -1.72 6.40 11.95
CA ASP A 70 -2.55 6.49 13.15
C ASP A 70 -3.99 6.10 12.85
N LYS A 71 -4.39 4.92 13.31
CA LYS A 71 -5.75 4.36 13.10
C LYS A 71 -6.84 5.10 13.89
N GLN A 72 -6.47 5.91 14.88
CA GLN A 72 -7.43 6.67 15.69
C GLN A 72 -7.78 8.02 15.06
N THR A 73 -6.94 8.50 14.15
CA THR A 73 -7.13 9.77 13.43
C THR A 73 -7.88 9.51 12.12
N ASP A 74 -8.81 10.40 11.76
CA ASP A 74 -9.52 10.29 10.50
C ASP A 74 -8.56 10.49 9.30
N PRO A 75 -8.65 9.70 8.23
CA PRO A 75 -7.81 9.87 7.05
C PRO A 75 -7.83 11.28 6.44
N ALA A 76 -8.96 12.00 6.53
CA ALA A 76 -9.05 13.38 6.06
C ALA A 76 -8.13 14.32 6.85
N ASP A 77 -8.04 14.13 8.16
CA ASP A 77 -7.19 14.93 9.05
C ASP A 77 -5.71 14.63 8.81
N LEU A 78 -5.34 13.37 8.56
CA LEU A 78 -3.97 13.01 8.19
C LEU A 78 -3.53 13.69 6.89
N ILE A 79 -4.39 13.73 5.87
CA ILE A 79 -4.09 14.41 4.59
C ILE A 79 -3.96 15.91 4.80
N ALA A 80 -4.91 16.52 5.51
CA ALA A 80 -4.88 17.94 5.84
C ALA A 80 -3.61 18.31 6.62
N GLY A 81 -3.23 17.47 7.59
CA GLY A 81 -2.05 17.66 8.41
C GLY A 81 -0.75 17.62 7.62
N ALA A 82 -0.57 16.63 6.74
CA ALA A 82 0.64 16.54 5.90
C ALA A 82 0.80 17.75 4.97
N ILE A 83 -0.30 18.25 4.38
CA ILE A 83 -0.28 19.48 3.58
C ILE A 83 0.07 20.69 4.46
N GLY A 84 -0.40 20.70 5.70
CA GLY A 84 -0.10 21.76 6.65
C GLY A 84 1.32 21.79 7.17
N GLU A 85 1.89 20.63 7.46
CA GLU A 85 3.31 20.50 7.78
C GLU A 85 4.17 21.04 6.62
N ALA A 86 3.85 20.65 5.39
CA ALA A 86 4.52 21.18 4.21
C ALA A 86 4.40 22.70 4.08
N LEU A 87 3.24 23.29 4.40
CA LEU A 87 3.04 24.74 4.40
C LEU A 87 3.83 25.47 5.51
N ALA A 88 3.91 24.88 6.71
CA ALA A 88 4.62 25.46 7.85
C ALA A 88 6.14 25.57 7.59
N GLU A 89 6.73 24.64 6.84
CA GLU A 89 8.14 24.71 6.44
C GLU A 89 8.46 26.01 5.67
N TYR A 90 7.55 26.45 4.79
CA TYR A 90 7.72 27.67 4.02
C TYR A 90 7.49 28.95 4.85
N GLU A 91 6.66 28.93 5.89
CA GLU A 91 6.55 30.07 6.80
C GLU A 91 7.88 30.30 7.55
N SER A 92 8.46 29.22 8.09
CA SER A 92 9.72 29.28 8.82
C SER A 92 10.88 29.77 7.96
N GLY A 93 10.91 29.37 6.68
CA GLY A 93 11.89 29.82 5.68
C GLY A 93 11.70 31.27 5.23
N LEU A 94 10.45 31.73 5.07
CA LEU A 94 10.12 33.12 4.71
C LEU A 94 10.50 34.12 5.81
N SER A 95 10.44 33.71 7.08
CA SER A 95 10.86 34.54 8.23
C SER A 95 12.35 34.93 8.18
N LYS A 96 13.20 34.10 7.55
CA LYS A 96 14.65 34.32 7.46
C LYS A 96 15.08 35.16 6.25
N VAL A 97 14.24 35.32 5.22
CA VAL A 97 14.68 35.92 3.94
C VAL A 97 13.82 37.09 3.42
N ALA A 98 12.63 37.38 3.93
CA ALA A 98 11.78 38.39 3.25
C ALA A 98 11.79 39.81 3.86
N LYS A 99 12.66 40.69 3.32
CA LYS A 99 12.34 42.13 3.13
C LYS A 99 11.93 42.32 1.66
N LYS A 100 10.70 42.82 1.44
CA LYS A 100 10.04 43.20 0.17
C LYS A 100 9.37 42.12 -0.72
N ALA A 101 10.00 41.00 -1.10
CA ALA A 101 9.34 40.03 -2.01
C ALA A 101 8.40 39.02 -1.31
N GLY A 102 8.56 38.79 0.01
CA GLY A 102 7.77 37.80 0.74
C GLY A 102 6.52 38.33 1.46
N ILE A 103 6.17 39.61 1.31
CA ILE A 103 4.97 40.17 1.97
C ILE A 103 3.69 39.58 1.35
N GLU A 104 3.63 39.43 0.02
CA GLU A 104 2.48 38.81 -0.66
C GLU A 104 2.34 37.32 -0.33
N LYS A 105 3.44 36.56 -0.34
CA LYS A 105 3.44 35.14 0.08
C LYS A 105 3.04 34.97 1.54
N LEU A 106 3.53 35.84 2.42
CA LEU A 106 3.14 35.85 3.83
C LEU A 106 1.67 36.23 4.01
N ASN A 107 1.15 37.16 3.21
CA ASN A 107 -0.27 37.50 3.22
C ASN A 107 -1.13 36.32 2.73
N LEU A 108 -0.70 35.57 1.71
CA LEU A 108 -1.40 34.35 1.27
C LEU A 108 -1.42 33.28 2.37
N LEU A 109 -0.29 33.04 3.03
CA LEU A 109 -0.23 32.15 4.19
C LEU A 109 -1.15 32.63 5.32
N ARG A 110 -1.18 33.94 5.60
CA ARG A 110 -2.07 34.55 6.59
C ARG A 110 -3.54 34.58 6.18
N THR A 111 -3.87 34.56 4.89
CA THR A 111 -5.27 34.49 4.42
C THR A 111 -5.93 33.16 4.75
N LEU A 112 -5.14 32.11 4.99
CA LEU A 112 -5.65 30.86 5.57
C LEU A 112 -6.10 31.05 7.03
N SER A 113 -5.77 32.17 7.70
CA SER A 113 -6.03 32.41 9.13
C SER A 113 -5.48 31.29 10.01
N TRP A 114 -4.30 30.78 9.64
CA TRP A 114 -3.70 29.59 10.24
C TRP A 114 -2.75 29.92 11.38
N ASP A 115 -2.93 29.24 12.51
CA ASP A 115 -1.89 29.01 13.49
C ASP A 115 -0.95 27.87 13.03
N PHE A 116 0.14 28.22 12.38
CA PHE A 116 1.17 27.30 11.86
C PHE A 116 1.90 26.49 12.95
N THR A 117 1.61 26.74 14.24
CA THR A 117 2.10 25.89 15.33
C THR A 117 1.36 24.56 15.46
N ARG A 118 0.25 24.38 14.71
CA ARG A 118 -0.52 23.14 14.67
C ARG A 118 -0.61 22.60 13.23
N PRO A 119 -0.30 21.32 13.00
CA PRO A 119 -0.40 20.67 11.69
C PRO A 119 -1.87 20.34 11.36
N GLN A 120 -2.77 21.32 11.40
CA GLN A 120 -4.20 21.16 11.13
C GLN A 120 -4.68 22.35 10.30
N LEU A 121 -5.29 22.08 9.15
CA LEU A 121 -5.85 23.14 8.31
C LEU A 121 -6.91 23.94 9.10
N PRO A 122 -6.96 25.28 8.94
CA PRO A 122 -7.94 26.11 9.64
C PRO A 122 -9.37 25.73 9.25
N THR A 123 -10.28 25.78 10.21
CA THR A 123 -11.70 25.44 10.02
C THR A 123 -12.28 26.16 8.81
N GLY A 124 -12.80 25.41 7.83
CA GLY A 124 -13.38 25.93 6.59
C GLY A 124 -12.41 26.05 5.41
N THR A 125 -11.11 25.79 5.60
CA THR A 125 -10.14 25.72 4.49
C THR A 125 -10.31 24.42 3.71
N THR A 126 -10.46 24.51 2.39
CA THR A 126 -10.54 23.33 1.53
C THR A 126 -9.15 22.81 1.18
N LEU A 127 -9.02 21.49 0.94
CA LEU A 127 -7.77 20.89 0.45
C LEU A 127 -7.28 21.54 -0.85
N ALA A 128 -8.22 21.92 -1.74
CA ALA A 128 -7.91 22.64 -2.97
C ALA A 128 -7.22 23.98 -2.69
N LYS A 129 -7.74 24.76 -1.72
CA LYS A 129 -7.12 26.04 -1.39
C LYS A 129 -5.76 25.88 -0.72
N ALA A 130 -5.61 24.86 0.14
CA ALA A 130 -4.34 24.56 0.79
C ALA A 130 -3.25 24.19 -0.24
N LEU A 131 -3.58 23.31 -1.19
CA LEU A 131 -2.67 22.91 -2.27
C LEU A 131 -2.33 24.07 -3.21
N ASP A 132 -3.31 24.92 -3.55
CA ASP A 132 -3.11 26.14 -4.35
C ASP A 132 -2.11 27.10 -3.68
N VAL A 133 -2.29 27.35 -2.38
CA VAL A 133 -1.35 28.16 -1.59
C VAL A 133 0.02 27.50 -1.57
N LEU A 134 0.11 26.18 -1.32
CA LEU A 134 1.38 25.46 -1.27
C LEU A 134 2.14 25.54 -2.61
N ARG A 135 1.45 25.39 -3.74
CA ARG A 135 2.02 25.53 -5.09
C ARG A 135 2.57 26.94 -5.27
N THR A 136 1.77 27.94 -4.91
CA THR A 136 2.11 29.36 -5.09
C THR A 136 3.31 29.78 -4.23
N VAL A 137 3.36 29.37 -2.97
CA VAL A 137 4.47 29.76 -2.08
C VAL A 137 5.75 29.02 -2.41
N SER A 138 5.66 27.72 -2.73
CA SER A 138 6.82 26.90 -3.12
C SER A 138 7.35 27.25 -4.51
N GLY A 139 6.47 27.66 -5.44
CA GLY A 139 6.80 27.83 -6.86
C GLY A 139 7.14 26.52 -7.56
N ARG A 140 6.73 25.37 -6.97
CA ARG A 140 7.08 24.02 -7.44
C ARG A 140 5.80 23.23 -7.74
N MET A 141 5.89 22.29 -8.68
CA MET A 141 4.89 21.23 -8.85
C MET A 141 4.75 20.45 -7.55
N ILE A 142 3.52 20.21 -7.10
CA ILE A 142 3.28 19.36 -5.93
C ILE A 142 3.08 17.92 -6.38
N VAL A 143 3.74 16.97 -5.72
CA VAL A 143 3.44 15.53 -5.82
C VAL A 143 2.90 15.06 -4.47
N LEU A 144 1.57 14.91 -4.37
CA LEU A 144 0.92 14.38 -3.17
C LEU A 144 0.93 12.85 -3.20
N ILE A 145 1.69 12.24 -2.29
CA ILE A 145 1.84 10.79 -2.14
C ILE A 145 0.99 10.35 -0.95
N VAL A 146 -0.08 9.62 -1.23
CA VAL A 146 -1.01 9.05 -0.24
C VAL A 146 -0.75 7.55 -0.14
N ASP A 147 -0.03 7.14 0.89
CA ASP A 147 0.22 5.74 1.22
C ASP A 147 -0.97 5.12 1.96
N GLU A 148 -1.20 3.84 1.68
CA GLU A 148 -2.36 3.07 2.12
C GLU A 148 -3.71 3.78 1.90
N ALA A 149 -3.85 4.41 0.72
CA ALA A 149 -4.97 5.24 0.31
C ALA A 149 -6.35 4.57 0.47
N GLN A 150 -6.43 3.24 0.40
CA GLN A 150 -7.69 2.55 0.62
C GLN A 150 -8.28 2.74 2.02
N HIS A 151 -7.48 3.14 3.03
CA HIS A 151 -8.01 3.42 4.37
C HIS A 151 -8.91 4.64 4.40
N SER A 152 -8.83 5.54 3.42
CA SER A 152 -9.77 6.66 3.27
C SER A 152 -11.21 6.17 3.12
N LEU A 153 -11.42 4.94 2.65
CA LEU A 153 -12.75 4.37 2.47
C LEU A 153 -13.40 4.01 3.81
N ASN A 154 -12.65 3.92 4.91
CA ASN A 154 -13.20 3.47 6.19
C ASN A 154 -14.06 4.53 6.91
N SER A 155 -14.08 5.78 6.45
CA SER A 155 -14.90 6.86 7.01
C SER A 155 -15.54 7.72 5.93
N GLU A 156 -16.66 8.36 6.26
CA GLU A 156 -17.32 9.30 5.33
C GLU A 156 -16.45 10.52 5.03
N ALA A 157 -15.75 11.04 6.04
CA ALA A 157 -14.82 12.15 5.89
C ALA A 157 -13.62 11.78 5.00
N GLY A 158 -13.05 10.58 5.16
CA GLY A 158 -11.97 10.09 4.30
C GLY A 158 -12.40 9.95 2.83
N VAL A 159 -13.63 9.48 2.58
CA VAL A 159 -14.19 9.42 1.22
C VAL A 159 -14.38 10.84 0.66
N ALA A 160 -14.92 11.76 1.44
CA ALA A 160 -15.09 13.16 1.04
C ALA A 160 -13.74 13.83 0.74
N ALA A 161 -12.69 13.52 1.51
CA ALA A 161 -11.34 14.01 1.26
C ALA A 161 -10.79 13.53 -0.09
N MET A 162 -11.03 12.28 -0.49
CA MET A 162 -10.63 11.79 -1.83
C MET A 162 -11.32 12.55 -2.96
N PHE A 163 -12.62 12.86 -2.82
CA PHE A 163 -13.32 13.71 -3.78
C PHE A 163 -12.78 15.14 -3.80
N ALA A 164 -12.45 15.69 -2.64
CA ALA A 164 -11.84 17.02 -2.53
C ALA A 164 -10.45 17.07 -3.18
N LEU A 165 -9.64 16.01 -3.05
CA LEU A 165 -8.36 15.87 -3.74
C LEU A 165 -8.55 15.81 -5.26
N LYS A 166 -9.49 15.01 -5.75
CA LYS A 166 -9.81 14.98 -7.19
C LYS A 166 -10.21 16.37 -7.70
N ALA A 167 -11.11 17.06 -6.99
CA ALA A 167 -11.53 18.41 -7.36
C ALA A 167 -10.36 19.41 -7.33
N ALA A 168 -9.49 19.33 -6.31
CA ALA A 168 -8.28 20.14 -6.21
C ALA A 168 -7.34 19.94 -7.40
N ARG A 169 -7.13 18.68 -7.80
CA ARG A 169 -6.35 18.32 -8.98
C ARG A 169 -6.94 18.91 -10.24
N ASP A 170 -8.23 18.68 -10.48
CA ASP A 170 -8.92 19.20 -11.67
C ASP A 170 -8.82 20.73 -11.75
N GLN A 171 -8.98 21.43 -10.63
CA GLN A 171 -8.82 22.88 -10.57
C GLN A 171 -7.39 23.33 -10.88
N LEU A 172 -6.38 22.74 -10.22
CA LEU A 172 -4.97 23.13 -10.34
C LEU A 172 -4.33 22.74 -11.68
N ASN A 173 -4.95 21.83 -12.42
CA ASN A 173 -4.49 21.34 -13.71
C ASN A 173 -5.40 21.79 -14.88
N SER A 174 -6.35 22.71 -14.65
CA SER A 174 -7.29 23.20 -15.68
C SER A 174 -6.77 24.40 -16.50
N GLY A 175 -5.58 24.91 -16.18
CA GLY A 175 -4.99 26.10 -16.81
C GLY A 175 -4.26 25.83 -18.13
N VAL A 176 -3.86 26.91 -18.81
CA VAL A 176 -2.96 26.88 -19.99
C VAL A 176 -1.49 26.76 -19.56
N GLU A 177 -1.20 26.95 -18.28
CA GLU A 177 0.12 26.78 -17.66
C GLU A 177 0.47 25.30 -17.42
N GLU A 178 1.69 25.05 -16.95
CA GLU A 178 2.09 23.75 -16.42
C GLU A 178 1.20 23.34 -15.22
N ASP A 179 0.87 22.05 -15.18
CA ASP A 179 0.06 21.45 -14.13
C ASP A 179 0.54 21.83 -12.72
N GLY A 180 -0.38 21.98 -11.77
CA GLY A 180 -0.05 22.40 -10.41
C GLY A 180 0.19 21.24 -9.45
N VAL A 181 -0.43 20.10 -9.70
CA VAL A 181 -0.39 18.95 -8.80
C VAL A 181 -0.43 17.60 -9.53
N ARG A 182 0.35 16.66 -9.02
CA ARG A 182 0.31 15.24 -9.32
C ARG A 182 -0.01 14.45 -8.06
N MET A 183 -0.65 13.30 -8.24
CA MET A 183 -1.09 12.46 -7.13
C MET A 183 -0.60 11.03 -7.32
N VAL A 184 -0.04 10.46 -6.26
CA VAL A 184 0.38 9.06 -6.18
C VAL A 184 -0.40 8.42 -5.04
N PHE A 185 -1.20 7.42 -5.35
CA PHE A 185 -1.94 6.64 -4.37
C PHE A 185 -1.34 5.25 -4.32
N THR A 186 -1.09 4.75 -3.12
CA THR A 186 -0.64 3.37 -3.00
C THR A 186 -1.46 2.59 -1.98
N GLY A 187 -1.45 1.27 -2.09
CA GLY A 187 -2.27 0.45 -1.22
C GLY A 187 -1.79 -0.99 -1.13
N SER A 188 -2.02 -1.60 0.03
CA SER A 188 -1.59 -2.98 0.26
C SER A 188 -2.42 -4.03 -0.50
N SER A 189 -3.57 -3.61 -1.02
CA SER A 189 -4.51 -4.47 -1.74
C SER A 189 -4.96 -3.79 -3.02
N ARG A 190 -4.74 -4.48 -4.14
CA ARG A 190 -5.19 -4.04 -5.47
C ARG A 190 -6.69 -3.82 -5.49
N ASP A 191 -7.45 -4.76 -4.96
CA ASP A 191 -8.90 -4.71 -4.96
C ASP A 191 -9.44 -3.59 -4.05
N LYS A 192 -8.84 -3.41 -2.86
CA LYS A 192 -9.20 -2.29 -1.97
C LYS A 192 -8.94 -0.95 -2.68
N LEU A 193 -7.75 -0.78 -3.24
CA LEU A 193 -7.35 0.45 -3.93
C LEU A 193 -8.19 0.71 -5.19
N ALA A 194 -8.58 -0.35 -5.91
CA ALA A 194 -9.38 -0.25 -7.13
C ALA A 194 -10.79 0.33 -6.90
N ASN A 195 -11.31 0.27 -5.66
CA ASN A 195 -12.57 0.92 -5.30
C ASN A 195 -12.53 2.45 -5.45
N LEU A 196 -11.34 3.07 -5.48
CA LEU A 196 -11.20 4.51 -5.73
C LEU A 196 -11.29 4.88 -7.23
N VAL A 197 -11.15 3.91 -8.14
CA VAL A 197 -10.96 4.18 -9.59
C VAL A 197 -11.95 3.48 -10.53
N LEU A 198 -12.56 2.36 -10.13
CA LEU A 198 -13.28 1.48 -11.07
C LEU A 198 -14.74 1.87 -11.37
N LYS A 199 -15.45 2.50 -10.44
CA LYS A 199 -16.91 2.67 -10.55
C LYS A 199 -17.29 4.13 -10.82
N ASN A 200 -18.36 4.32 -11.60
CA ASN A 200 -18.97 5.63 -11.80
C ASN A 200 -19.31 6.26 -10.43
N GLY A 201 -18.95 7.53 -10.28
CA GLY A 201 -19.09 8.27 -9.03
C GLY A 201 -18.07 7.87 -7.95
N GLN A 202 -16.90 7.33 -8.33
CA GLN A 202 -15.73 7.27 -7.45
C GLN A 202 -14.78 8.45 -7.74
N PRO A 203 -13.97 8.89 -6.77
CA PRO A 203 -13.14 10.08 -6.91
C PRO A 203 -12.23 10.04 -8.13
N PHE A 204 -11.58 8.92 -8.43
CA PHE A 204 -10.60 8.83 -9.50
C PHE A 204 -11.06 7.90 -10.62
N TYR A 205 -12.35 7.95 -10.94
CA TYR A 205 -12.94 7.13 -12.00
C TYR A 205 -12.17 7.26 -13.32
N GLY A 206 -11.81 6.11 -13.91
CA GLY A 206 -11.06 6.02 -15.17
C GLY A 206 -9.54 5.87 -14.99
N ALA A 207 -9.01 6.09 -13.79
CA ALA A 207 -7.62 5.76 -13.48
C ALA A 207 -7.42 4.23 -13.45
N ARG A 208 -6.16 3.78 -13.61
CA ARG A 208 -5.79 2.36 -13.55
C ARG A 208 -4.93 2.08 -12.34
N VAL A 209 -5.21 0.97 -11.66
CA VAL A 209 -4.32 0.41 -10.65
C VAL A 209 -3.23 -0.43 -11.33
N SER A 210 -1.99 0.00 -11.18
CA SER A 210 -0.79 -0.73 -11.59
C SER A 210 -0.26 -1.57 -10.43
N GLU A 211 0.33 -2.72 -10.74
CA GLU A 211 1.06 -3.49 -9.73
C GLU A 211 2.41 -2.82 -9.47
N PHE A 212 2.76 -2.68 -8.20
CA PHE A 212 4.09 -2.22 -7.82
C PHE A 212 5.09 -3.32 -8.16
N PRO A 213 6.16 -3.01 -8.92
CA PRO A 213 7.13 -4.03 -9.31
C PRO A 213 7.76 -4.68 -8.08
N ARG A 214 7.71 -6.01 -7.98
CA ARG A 214 8.31 -6.76 -6.86
C ARG A 214 9.83 -6.64 -6.87
N LEU A 215 10.45 -6.88 -5.72
CA LEU A 215 11.91 -7.00 -5.61
C LEU A 215 12.37 -8.24 -6.38
N GLY A 216 13.45 -8.09 -7.14
CA GLY A 216 13.94 -9.09 -8.08
C GLY A 216 15.30 -9.65 -7.69
N ARG A 217 15.99 -10.19 -8.69
CA ARG A 217 17.33 -10.77 -8.56
C ARG A 217 18.36 -9.75 -8.07
N ASP A 218 18.25 -8.51 -8.51
CA ASP A 218 19.06 -7.37 -8.09
C ASP A 218 19.05 -7.16 -6.56
N TYR A 219 17.87 -7.24 -5.94
CA TYR A 219 17.72 -7.18 -4.49
C TYR A 219 18.34 -8.40 -3.81
N VAL A 220 18.15 -9.60 -4.38
CA VAL A 220 18.74 -10.84 -3.84
C VAL A 220 20.27 -10.77 -3.87
N GLU A 221 20.86 -10.31 -4.97
CA GLU A 221 22.30 -10.13 -5.12
C GLU A 221 22.83 -9.13 -4.09
N PHE A 222 22.18 -7.97 -3.94
CA PHE A 222 22.52 -6.97 -2.93
C PHE A 222 22.49 -7.53 -1.50
N VAL A 223 21.42 -8.24 -1.12
CA VAL A 223 21.30 -8.85 0.21
C VAL A 223 22.38 -9.93 0.40
N THR A 224 22.61 -10.77 -0.61
CA THR A 224 23.60 -11.84 -0.54
C THR A 224 25.00 -11.27 -0.33
N GLU A 225 25.38 -10.24 -1.08
CA GLU A 225 26.67 -9.54 -0.92
C GLU A 225 26.81 -8.96 0.49
N LEU A 226 25.76 -8.28 0.97
CA LEU A 226 25.76 -7.67 2.30
C LEU A 226 25.98 -8.71 3.42
N TRP A 227 25.27 -9.83 3.36
CA TRP A 227 25.39 -10.90 4.34
C TRP A 227 26.76 -11.58 4.26
N ASN A 228 27.21 -11.93 3.05
CA ASN A 228 28.49 -12.58 2.82
C ASN A 228 29.69 -11.71 3.24
N GLY A 229 29.56 -10.38 3.21
CA GLY A 229 30.57 -9.46 3.73
C GLY A 229 30.85 -9.62 5.23
N SER A 230 29.95 -10.27 5.98
CA SER A 230 30.11 -10.56 7.42
C SER A 230 30.41 -12.03 7.73
N LEU A 231 30.49 -12.89 6.71
CA LEU A 231 30.71 -14.33 6.83
C LEU A 231 32.13 -14.72 6.43
N ALA A 232 32.56 -15.91 6.85
CA ALA A 232 33.85 -16.46 6.45
C ALA A 232 33.86 -16.79 4.94
N ALA A 233 35.00 -16.59 4.28
CA ALA A 233 35.12 -16.80 2.83
C ALA A 233 34.77 -18.23 2.36
N HIS A 234 34.94 -19.23 3.23
CA HIS A 234 34.59 -20.62 2.95
C HIS A 234 33.15 -20.99 3.31
N ASN A 235 32.37 -20.05 3.86
CA ASN A 235 31.01 -20.27 4.32
C ASN A 235 30.13 -19.07 3.94
N GLN A 236 29.70 -19.03 2.68
CA GLN A 236 28.91 -17.95 2.09
C GLN A 236 27.56 -18.46 1.59
N PHE A 237 26.56 -17.60 1.59
CA PHE A 237 25.29 -17.86 0.92
C PHE A 237 25.47 -17.78 -0.60
N ALA A 238 24.92 -18.76 -1.32
CA ALA A 238 24.78 -18.66 -2.77
C ALA A 238 23.55 -17.84 -3.12
N VAL A 239 23.67 -16.95 -4.12
CA VAL A 239 22.56 -16.10 -4.60
C VAL A 239 21.32 -16.92 -4.96
N GLU A 240 21.50 -18.10 -5.54
CA GLU A 240 20.38 -18.97 -5.95
C GLU A 240 19.63 -19.57 -4.76
N ASP A 241 20.30 -19.84 -3.63
CA ASP A 241 19.64 -20.32 -2.41
C ASP A 241 18.86 -19.19 -1.73
N VAL A 242 19.42 -17.97 -1.72
CA VAL A 242 18.74 -16.77 -1.23
C VAL A 242 17.53 -16.44 -2.12
N ALA A 243 17.67 -16.55 -3.45
CA ALA A 243 16.56 -16.35 -4.39
C ALA A 243 15.44 -17.36 -4.13
N TYR A 244 15.78 -18.64 -3.98
CA TYR A 244 14.82 -19.69 -3.69
C TYR A 244 14.06 -19.43 -2.37
N ALA A 245 14.79 -19.13 -1.29
CA ALA A 245 14.18 -18.79 -0.01
C ALA A 245 13.31 -17.54 -0.10
N PHE A 246 13.73 -16.53 -0.86
CA PHE A 246 12.98 -15.30 -1.04
C PHE A 246 11.63 -15.53 -1.73
N GLU A 247 11.57 -16.42 -2.71
CA GLU A 247 10.31 -16.82 -3.34
C GLU A 247 9.37 -17.52 -2.37
N LEU A 248 9.88 -18.48 -1.59
CA LEU A 248 9.08 -19.24 -0.63
C LEU A 248 8.45 -18.36 0.46
N VAL A 249 9.12 -17.28 0.85
CA VAL A 249 8.58 -16.30 1.82
C VAL A 249 7.76 -15.17 1.16
N GLY A 250 7.35 -15.36 -0.10
CA GLY A 250 6.47 -14.44 -0.82
C GLY A 250 7.14 -13.12 -1.22
N ARG A 251 8.46 -13.13 -1.42
CA ARG A 251 9.28 -11.95 -1.73
C ARG A 251 9.14 -10.81 -0.71
N ARG A 252 9.07 -11.15 0.58
CA ARG A 252 8.99 -10.20 1.71
C ARG A 252 10.38 -9.99 2.34
N PRO A 253 11.01 -8.81 2.21
CA PRO A 253 12.35 -8.51 2.75
C PRO A 253 12.57 -8.87 4.22
N GLU A 254 11.58 -8.57 5.06
CA GLU A 254 11.63 -8.84 6.50
C GLU A 254 11.72 -10.34 6.78
N MET A 255 10.96 -11.16 6.05
CA MET A 255 10.95 -12.61 6.22
C MET A 255 12.26 -13.23 5.75
N LEU A 256 12.81 -12.75 4.62
CA LEU A 256 14.13 -13.19 4.17
C LEU A 256 15.22 -12.84 5.18
N THR A 257 15.17 -11.63 5.74
CA THR A 257 16.14 -11.18 6.75
C THR A 257 16.07 -12.04 8.02
N ALA A 258 14.87 -12.42 8.47
CA ALA A 258 14.67 -13.33 9.58
C ALA A 258 15.30 -14.70 9.28
N LEU A 259 14.97 -15.30 8.13
CA LEU A 259 15.54 -16.60 7.71
C LEU A 259 17.07 -16.59 7.65
N LEU A 260 17.67 -15.56 7.06
CA LEU A 260 19.13 -15.42 6.98
C LEU A 260 19.75 -15.26 8.38
N SER A 261 19.08 -14.54 9.27
CA SER A 261 19.51 -14.38 10.67
C SER A 261 19.48 -15.69 11.43
N ASP A 262 18.38 -16.44 11.33
CA ASP A 262 18.21 -17.73 12.01
C ASP A 262 19.23 -18.75 11.48
N THR A 263 19.42 -18.79 10.16
CA THR A 263 20.42 -19.66 9.51
C THR A 263 21.84 -19.35 9.99
N ARG A 264 22.16 -18.07 10.23
CA ARG A 264 23.45 -17.64 10.80
C ARG A 264 23.61 -18.06 12.26
N VAL A 265 22.55 -17.94 13.08
CA VAL A 265 22.60 -18.25 14.52
C VAL A 265 22.75 -19.75 14.79
N ILE A 266 22.16 -20.60 13.95
CA ILE A 266 22.21 -22.06 14.08
C ILE A 266 23.65 -22.60 13.91
N LEU A 267 24.56 -21.81 13.33
CA LEU A 267 25.91 -22.27 13.01
C LEU A 267 26.97 -21.81 14.01
N GLY A 268 27.42 -22.79 14.80
CA GLY A 268 28.70 -22.74 15.49
C GLY A 268 29.90 -23.10 14.59
N GLU A 269 29.70 -23.91 13.53
CA GLU A 269 30.78 -24.30 12.57
C GLU A 269 30.32 -25.26 11.44
N ALA A 270 29.01 -25.43 11.15
CA ALA A 270 28.57 -26.41 10.13
C ALA A 270 28.58 -25.82 8.70
N GLY A 271 29.19 -26.54 7.77
CA GLY A 271 29.23 -26.18 6.35
C GLY A 271 28.02 -26.71 5.60
N ASN A 272 26.90 -25.97 5.58
CA ASN A 272 25.91 -26.00 4.48
C ASN A 272 24.85 -24.88 4.62
N LEU A 273 25.25 -23.61 4.50
CA LEU A 273 24.33 -22.46 4.61
C LEU A 273 23.15 -22.54 3.63
N GLY A 274 23.38 -23.07 2.42
CA GLY A 274 22.36 -23.19 1.38
C GLY A 274 21.25 -24.17 1.77
N GLU A 275 21.61 -25.36 2.27
CA GLU A 275 20.63 -26.36 2.70
C GLU A 275 19.81 -25.88 3.91
N LEU A 276 20.47 -25.30 4.92
CA LEU A 276 19.78 -24.76 6.09
C LEU A 276 18.82 -23.62 5.73
N LEU A 277 19.21 -22.74 4.80
CA LEU A 277 18.35 -21.67 4.34
C LEU A 277 17.12 -22.20 3.61
N ARG A 278 17.30 -23.23 2.76
CA ARG A 278 16.19 -23.90 2.06
C ARG A 278 15.25 -24.60 3.02
N GLU A 279 15.78 -25.34 3.98
CA GLU A 279 14.99 -26.00 5.03
C GLU A 279 14.22 -24.98 5.87
N GLY A 280 14.87 -23.91 6.31
CA GLY A 280 14.23 -22.81 7.04
C GLY A 280 13.08 -22.17 6.25
N ALA A 281 13.29 -21.93 4.95
CA ALA A 281 12.25 -21.38 4.08
C ALA A 281 11.05 -22.33 3.90
N LEU A 282 11.31 -23.63 3.75
CA LEU A 282 10.26 -24.66 3.68
C LEU A 282 9.49 -24.77 5.00
N ASN A 283 10.19 -24.79 6.13
CA ASN A 283 9.57 -24.83 7.46
C ASN A 283 8.70 -23.60 7.70
N HIS A 284 9.14 -22.42 7.26
CA HIS A 284 8.32 -21.21 7.35
C HIS A 284 7.04 -21.34 6.53
N GLN A 285 7.13 -21.82 5.29
CA GLN A 285 5.95 -22.03 4.44
C GLN A 285 4.97 -23.01 5.08
N GLN A 286 5.47 -24.12 5.64
CA GLN A 286 4.66 -25.09 6.38
C GLN A 286 4.00 -24.49 7.63
N GLY A 287 4.72 -23.64 8.38
CA GLY A 287 4.17 -22.92 9.52
C GLY A 287 2.99 -22.01 9.13
N VAL A 288 3.14 -21.24 8.04
CA VAL A 288 2.04 -20.39 7.51
C VAL A 288 0.83 -21.25 7.10
N TRP A 289 1.05 -22.41 6.50
CA TRP A 289 -0.03 -23.34 6.18
C TRP A 289 -0.71 -23.90 7.42
N SER A 290 0.05 -24.21 8.47
CA SER A 290 -0.49 -24.63 9.76
C SER A 290 -1.33 -23.54 10.41
N ASP A 291 -0.94 -22.27 10.30
CA ASP A 291 -1.73 -21.14 10.82
C ASP A 291 -3.06 -21.00 10.06
N TYR A 292 -3.03 -21.14 8.73
CA TYR A 292 -4.26 -21.16 7.92
C TYR A 292 -5.15 -22.35 8.25
N GLU A 293 -4.56 -23.53 8.46
CA GLU A 293 -5.28 -24.73 8.86
C GLU A 293 -5.96 -24.53 10.21
N SER A 294 -5.24 -24.02 11.21
CA SER A 294 -5.80 -23.69 12.52
C SER A 294 -6.94 -22.69 12.40
N ALA A 295 -6.74 -21.60 11.67
CA ALA A 295 -7.76 -20.58 11.47
C ALA A 295 -9.02 -21.13 10.79
N CYS A 296 -8.86 -22.05 9.83
CA CYS A 296 -9.97 -22.73 9.16
C CYS A 296 -10.65 -23.80 10.02
N ASN A 297 -9.92 -24.51 10.87
CA ASN A 297 -10.47 -25.51 11.78
C ASN A 297 -11.36 -24.87 12.86
N ASP A 298 -11.09 -23.62 13.23
CA ASP A 298 -11.91 -22.88 14.17
C ASP A 298 -13.20 -22.30 13.54
N LEU A 299 -13.44 -22.50 12.24
CA LEU A 299 -14.63 -22.03 11.54
C LEU A 299 -15.74 -23.07 11.55
N SER A 300 -16.99 -22.59 11.66
CA SER A 300 -18.14 -23.46 11.40
C SER A 300 -18.18 -23.91 9.92
N PRO A 301 -18.85 -25.02 9.60
CA PRO A 301 -18.91 -25.49 8.22
C PRO A 301 -19.47 -24.46 7.23
N LEU A 302 -20.45 -23.65 7.65
CA LEU A 302 -20.97 -22.54 6.85
C LEU A 302 -19.92 -21.44 6.64
N GLN A 303 -19.18 -21.05 7.69
CA GLN A 303 -18.14 -20.03 7.59
C GLN A 303 -17.02 -20.48 6.65
N ARG A 304 -16.59 -21.74 6.78
CA ARG A 304 -15.61 -22.36 5.89
C ARG A 304 -16.11 -22.41 4.44
N ALA A 305 -17.35 -22.84 4.22
CA ALA A 305 -17.96 -22.86 2.89
C ALA A 305 -18.02 -21.46 2.26
N VAL A 306 -18.38 -20.43 3.02
CA VAL A 306 -18.37 -19.03 2.56
C VAL A 306 -16.95 -18.60 2.18
N LEU A 307 -15.97 -18.86 3.03
CA LEU A 307 -14.56 -18.51 2.79
C LEU A 307 -14.01 -19.19 1.53
N GLU A 308 -14.31 -20.47 1.33
CA GLU A 308 -13.89 -21.23 0.15
C GLU A 308 -14.50 -20.67 -1.15
N VAL A 309 -15.77 -20.26 -1.13
CA VAL A 309 -16.40 -19.63 -2.30
C VAL A 309 -15.77 -18.27 -2.59
N ILE A 310 -15.43 -17.48 -1.57
CA ILE A 310 -14.70 -16.22 -1.74
C ILE A 310 -13.34 -16.49 -2.39
N ALA A 311 -12.58 -17.46 -1.89
CA ALA A 311 -11.28 -17.84 -2.42
C ALA A 311 -11.35 -18.30 -3.88
N GLU A 312 -12.31 -19.16 -4.23
CA GLU A 312 -12.51 -19.62 -5.61
C GLU A 312 -12.82 -18.47 -6.58
N ARG A 313 -13.65 -17.51 -6.16
CA ARG A 313 -13.96 -16.34 -6.99
C ARG A 313 -12.75 -15.42 -7.13
N ALA A 314 -11.98 -15.21 -6.06
CA ALA A 314 -10.75 -14.42 -6.10
C ALA A 314 -9.72 -15.01 -7.09
N LEU A 315 -9.51 -16.33 -7.05
CA LEU A 315 -8.62 -17.03 -7.99
C LEU A 315 -9.08 -16.91 -9.45
N ARG A 316 -10.40 -16.88 -9.69
CA ARG A 316 -10.98 -16.67 -11.02
C ARG A 316 -11.05 -15.18 -11.42
N LYS A 317 -10.57 -14.26 -10.60
CA LYS A 317 -10.68 -12.80 -10.78
C LYS A 317 -12.14 -12.34 -10.95
N GLN A 318 -13.05 -12.98 -10.24
CA GLN A 318 -14.49 -12.68 -10.26
C GLN A 318 -14.91 -11.98 -8.96
N SER A 319 -15.82 -11.02 -9.07
CA SER A 319 -16.41 -10.37 -7.90
C SER A 319 -17.26 -11.34 -7.08
N PHE A 320 -17.15 -11.25 -5.74
CA PHE A 320 -18.01 -11.98 -4.82
C PHE A 320 -19.28 -11.19 -4.53
N ALA A 321 -20.42 -11.71 -5.01
CA ALA A 321 -21.75 -11.16 -4.76
C ALA A 321 -22.41 -11.94 -3.61
N PRO A 322 -22.33 -11.47 -2.35
CA PRO A 322 -22.63 -12.28 -1.14
C PRO A 322 -24.06 -12.81 -1.05
N PHE A 323 -25.01 -12.17 -1.73
CA PHE A 323 -26.45 -12.44 -1.58
C PHE A 323 -27.15 -12.81 -2.89
N SER A 324 -26.40 -13.20 -3.92
CA SER A 324 -26.97 -13.75 -5.16
C SER A 324 -27.39 -15.21 -4.98
N SER A 325 -28.36 -15.66 -5.77
CA SER A 325 -28.76 -17.07 -5.82
C SER A 325 -27.58 -17.98 -6.16
N GLU A 326 -26.76 -17.59 -7.14
CA GLU A 326 -25.54 -18.29 -7.55
C GLU A 326 -24.55 -18.49 -6.38
N THR A 327 -24.37 -17.46 -5.53
CA THR A 327 -23.49 -17.57 -4.36
C THR A 327 -24.06 -18.52 -3.32
N PHE A 328 -25.37 -18.47 -3.05
CA PHE A 328 -26.01 -19.40 -2.12
C PHE A 328 -25.94 -20.85 -2.61
N GLU A 329 -26.14 -21.09 -3.91
CA GLU A 329 -25.96 -22.41 -4.53
C GLU A 329 -24.52 -22.91 -4.40
N ALA A 330 -23.53 -22.03 -4.65
CA ALA A 330 -22.12 -22.38 -4.49
C ALA A 330 -21.77 -22.73 -3.04
N ILE A 331 -22.28 -21.97 -2.06
CA ILE A 331 -22.06 -22.23 -0.63
C ILE A 331 -22.74 -23.54 -0.22
N ASN A 332 -24.00 -23.77 -0.61
CA ASN A 332 -24.71 -25.01 -0.29
C ASN A 332 -23.99 -26.23 -0.89
N ARG A 333 -23.47 -26.13 -2.11
CA ARG A 333 -22.65 -27.19 -2.72
C ARG A 333 -21.41 -27.52 -1.89
N LYS A 334 -20.76 -26.52 -1.27
CA LYS A 334 -19.62 -26.74 -0.36
C LYS A 334 -20.01 -27.44 0.94
N LEU A 335 -21.18 -27.08 1.48
CA LEU A 335 -21.73 -27.75 2.66
C LEU A 335 -22.03 -29.23 2.36
N GLU A 336 -22.70 -29.51 1.23
CA GLU A 336 -22.99 -30.88 0.80
C GLU A 336 -21.73 -31.71 0.58
N GLN A 337 -20.70 -31.13 -0.04
CA GLN A 337 -19.38 -31.78 -0.21
C GLN A 337 -18.72 -32.12 1.13
N SER A 338 -19.01 -31.34 2.17
CA SER A 338 -18.53 -31.57 3.54
C SER A 338 -19.48 -32.41 4.38
N GLN A 339 -20.50 -33.04 3.76
CA GLN A 339 -21.54 -33.84 4.42
C GLN A 339 -22.43 -33.05 5.40
N GLU A 340 -22.54 -31.74 5.21
CA GLU A 340 -23.30 -30.83 6.05
C GLU A 340 -24.63 -30.43 5.39
N THR A 341 -25.61 -30.07 6.22
CA THR A 341 -26.93 -29.65 5.70
C THR A 341 -26.87 -28.28 5.01
N PRO A 342 -27.44 -28.15 3.79
CA PRO A 342 -27.57 -26.85 3.12
C PRO A 342 -28.37 -25.86 3.97
N ASN A 343 -27.75 -24.73 4.30
CA ASN A 343 -28.40 -23.67 5.09
C ASN A 343 -27.95 -22.26 4.71
N ALA A 344 -27.42 -22.08 3.49
CA ALA A 344 -27.03 -20.78 2.97
C ALA A 344 -28.29 -19.90 2.75
N THR A 345 -28.57 -19.06 3.74
CA THR A 345 -29.62 -18.04 3.69
C THR A 345 -28.98 -16.66 3.89
N LYS A 346 -29.69 -15.59 3.51
CA LYS A 346 -29.18 -14.23 3.67
C LYS A 346 -28.71 -13.91 5.12
N PRO A 347 -29.49 -14.20 6.18
CA PRO A 347 -29.04 -13.96 7.56
C PRO A 347 -27.81 -14.81 7.94
N ASN A 348 -27.78 -16.07 7.53
CA ASN A 348 -26.69 -16.99 7.88
C ASN A 348 -25.39 -16.60 7.20
N VAL A 349 -25.44 -16.27 5.90
CA VAL A 349 -24.28 -15.81 5.13
C VAL A 349 -23.80 -14.46 5.64
N GLN A 350 -24.70 -13.53 5.99
CA GLN A 350 -24.32 -12.25 6.58
C GLN A 350 -23.55 -12.44 7.89
N LYS A 351 -24.07 -13.27 8.81
CA LYS A 351 -23.40 -13.57 10.08
C LYS A 351 -22.04 -14.26 9.87
N ALA A 352 -21.94 -15.16 8.90
CA ALA A 352 -20.67 -15.80 8.55
C ALA A 352 -19.65 -14.76 8.05
N LEU A 353 -20.06 -13.83 7.19
CA LEU A 353 -19.20 -12.76 6.68
C LEU A 353 -18.73 -11.81 7.80
N GLU A 354 -19.57 -11.53 8.79
CA GLU A 354 -19.20 -10.73 9.97
C GLU A 354 -18.10 -11.43 10.78
N VAL A 355 -18.27 -12.72 11.11
CA VAL A 355 -17.26 -13.49 11.85
C VAL A 355 -15.94 -13.61 11.07
N LEU A 356 -16.00 -13.88 9.77
CA LEU A 356 -14.79 -13.95 8.93
C LEU A 356 -14.03 -12.62 8.89
N ARG A 357 -14.72 -11.48 8.99
CA ARG A 357 -14.10 -10.15 9.09
C ARG A 357 -13.48 -9.90 10.46
N GLU A 358 -14.18 -10.26 11.52
CA GLU A 358 -13.66 -10.12 12.90
C GLU A 358 -12.38 -10.94 13.10
N ARG A 359 -12.27 -12.08 12.42
CA ARG A 359 -11.07 -12.93 12.39
C ARG A 359 -10.02 -12.50 11.38
N GLU A 360 -10.20 -11.35 10.72
CA GLU A 360 -9.28 -10.82 9.70
C GLU A 360 -8.98 -11.79 8.53
N LEU A 361 -9.87 -12.75 8.24
CA LEU A 361 -9.73 -13.68 7.11
C LEU A 361 -10.23 -13.06 5.80
N ILE A 362 -11.23 -12.20 5.90
CA ILE A 362 -11.79 -11.44 4.77
C ILE A 362 -11.95 -9.97 5.17
N TRP A 363 -12.10 -9.12 4.17
CA TRP A 363 -12.49 -7.73 4.36
C TRP A 363 -13.71 -7.37 3.52
N LYS A 364 -14.35 -6.25 3.86
CA LYS A 364 -15.54 -5.71 3.17
C LYS A 364 -15.24 -4.32 2.60
N ALA A 365 -15.53 -4.10 1.33
CA ALA A 365 -15.50 -2.79 0.69
C ALA A 365 -16.77 -1.98 1.00
N ASN A 366 -16.72 -0.65 0.83
CA ASN A 366 -17.80 0.31 1.11
C ASN A 366 -19.16 0.01 0.46
N ARG A 367 -19.24 -0.89 -0.52
CA ARG A 367 -20.48 -1.25 -1.20
C ARG A 367 -20.88 -2.73 -1.06
N GLY A 368 -20.37 -3.43 -0.05
CA GLY A 368 -20.78 -4.80 0.27
C GLY A 368 -20.09 -5.90 -0.55
N GLU A 369 -18.97 -5.57 -1.19
CA GLU A 369 -18.06 -6.56 -1.80
C GLU A 369 -17.11 -7.11 -0.74
N TYR A 370 -16.76 -8.39 -0.85
CA TYR A 370 -15.85 -9.07 0.09
C TYR A 370 -14.70 -9.74 -0.66
N ALA A 371 -13.52 -9.76 -0.06
CA ALA A 371 -12.34 -10.46 -0.59
C ALA A 371 -11.44 -10.95 0.54
N LEU A 372 -10.51 -11.85 0.22
CA LEU A 372 -9.53 -12.40 1.17
C LEU A 372 -8.59 -11.30 1.69
N GLU A 373 -8.18 -11.42 2.94
CA GLU A 373 -7.17 -10.52 3.53
C GLU A 373 -5.75 -10.89 3.06
N ASP A 374 -5.43 -12.19 2.99
CA ASP A 374 -4.22 -12.72 2.35
C ASP A 374 -4.59 -13.60 1.14
N SER A 375 -4.10 -13.22 -0.04
CA SER A 375 -4.33 -13.99 -1.27
C SER A 375 -3.68 -15.38 -1.24
N ALA A 376 -2.57 -15.55 -0.49
CA ALA A 376 -1.88 -16.84 -0.35
C ALA A 376 -2.76 -17.90 0.34
N MET A 377 -3.73 -17.46 1.16
CA MET A 377 -4.74 -18.35 1.73
C MET A 377 -5.61 -18.99 0.63
N GLY A 378 -5.90 -18.24 -0.44
CA GLY A 378 -6.65 -18.76 -1.59
C GLY A 378 -5.90 -19.89 -2.32
N ASP A 379 -4.58 -19.73 -2.50
CA ASP A 379 -3.74 -20.77 -3.08
C ASP A 379 -3.65 -22.00 -2.16
N TRP A 380 -3.46 -21.79 -0.86
CA TRP A 380 -3.46 -22.87 0.14
C TRP A 380 -4.78 -23.65 0.18
N LEU A 381 -5.93 -22.96 0.18
CA LEU A 381 -7.27 -23.59 0.14
C LEU A 381 -7.51 -24.44 -1.12
N LYS A 382 -6.79 -24.15 -2.22
CA LYS A 382 -6.83 -24.94 -3.45
C LYS A 382 -5.89 -26.14 -3.41
N SER A 383 -4.70 -25.97 -2.83
CA SER A 383 -3.65 -26.98 -2.75
C SER A 383 -3.87 -28.02 -1.65
N GLY A 384 -4.60 -27.68 -0.59
CA GLY A 384 -4.94 -28.59 0.52
C GLY A 384 -6.10 -29.56 0.24
N ARG A 385 -6.37 -29.86 -1.04
CA ARG A 385 -7.40 -30.82 -1.48
C ARG A 385 -6.81 -31.98 -2.24
#